data_AF-A0A7S6WRZ0-F1
#
_entry.id   AF-A0A7S6WRZ0-F1
#
_cell.length_a   1.000
_cell.length_b   1.000
_cell.length_c   1.000
_cell.angle_alpha   90.00
_cell.angle_beta   90.00
_cell.angle_gamma   90.00
#
_symmetry.space_group_name_H-M   'P 1'
#
loop_
_entity.id
_entity.type
_entity.pdbx_description
1 polymer ?
#
loop_
_entity_poly.entity_id
_entity_poly.type
_entity_poly.pdbx_seq_one_letter_code
_entity_poly.pdbx_strand_id
1 'polypeptide(L)' 'MNILLISHYAGAPSIGMVFRHYYLAKEWQKLGCAVKILTASYTHLRKKNFNVNKDFQEYTIDGVEYVFIKTPR' A
#
# COMPACT_ATOMS: atom_id res chain seq x y z
N MET A 1 -15.88 -9.58 -3.01
CA MET A 1 -16.03 -8.11 -3.13
C MET A 1 -14.64 -7.50 -3.35
N ASN A 2 -14.53 -6.46 -4.19
CA ASN A 2 -13.25 -5.79 -4.47
C ASN A 2 -13.21 -4.43 -3.76
N ILE A 3 -12.11 -4.14 -3.04
CA ILE A 3 -11.90 -2.88 -2.32
C ILE A 3 -10.58 -2.27 -2.78
N LEU A 4 -10.61 -0.99 -3.16
CA LEU A 4 -9.42 -0.18 -3.42
C LEU A 4 -9.30 0.90 -2.35
N LEU A 5 -8.23 0.87 -1.57
CA LEU A 5 -7.91 1.92 -0.60
C LEU A 5 -6.91 2.89 -1.21
N ILE A 6 -7.27 4.17 -1.29
CA ILE A 6 -6.40 5.21 -1.84
C ILE A 6 -5.86 6.04 -0.68
N SER A 7 -4.54 5.99 -0.50
CA SER A 7 -3.86 6.75 0.54
C SER A 7 -2.41 6.98 0.15
N HIS A 8 -2.05 8.24 -0.10
CA HIS A 8 -0.73 8.66 -0.55
C HIS A 8 0.41 8.34 0.44
N TYR A 9 0.08 8.03 1.70
CA TYR A 9 1.06 7.69 2.74
C TYR A 9 0.98 6.25 3.23
N ALA A 10 0.17 5.38 2.62
CA ALA A 10 -0.04 4.04 3.16
C ALA A 10 1.29 3.29 3.34
N GLY A 11 1.48 2.79 4.57
CA GLY A 11 2.60 1.94 4.93
C GLY A 11 2.13 0.55 5.36
N ALA A 12 3.06 -0.20 5.92
CA ALA A 12 2.87 -1.53 6.51
C ALA A 12 3.94 -1.72 7.59
N PRO A 13 3.75 -2.66 8.54
CA PRO A 13 4.74 -2.91 9.60
C PRO A 13 6.18 -3.09 9.08
N SER A 14 6.35 -3.76 7.93
CA SER A 14 7.66 -3.99 7.30
C SER A 14 8.29 -2.78 6.59
N ILE A 15 7.53 -1.73 6.25
CA ILE A 15 8.01 -0.61 5.41
C ILE A 15 7.89 0.78 6.05
N GLY A 16 7.12 0.92 7.15
CA GLY A 16 7.01 2.16 7.92
C GLY A 16 5.58 2.58 8.23
N MET A 17 5.45 3.77 8.83
CA MET A 17 4.23 4.26 9.47
C MET A 17 3.03 4.39 8.51
N VAL A 18 1.87 4.67 9.11
CA VAL A 18 0.52 4.72 8.50
C VAL A 18 -0.07 3.31 8.31
N PHE A 19 -0.27 2.65 9.44
CA PHE A 19 -0.71 1.25 9.52
C PHE A 19 -2.22 1.03 9.33
N ARG A 20 -3.04 2.08 9.41
CA ARG A 20 -4.51 1.95 9.39
C ARG A 20 -5.00 1.20 8.15
N HIS A 21 -4.52 1.59 6.97
CA HIS A 21 -4.92 0.97 5.70
C HIS A 21 -4.48 -0.49 5.63
N TYR A 22 -3.28 -0.80 6.12
CA TYR A 22 -2.77 -2.16 6.22
C TYR A 22 -3.69 -3.05 7.08
N TYR A 23 -3.99 -2.64 8.31
CA TYR A 23 -4.82 -3.46 9.20
C TYR A 23 -6.26 -3.58 8.71
N LEU A 24 -6.85 -2.51 8.16
CA LEU A 24 -8.16 -2.60 7.53
C LEU A 24 -8.16 -3.60 6.36
N ALA A 25 -7.12 -3.58 5.52
CA ALA A 25 -6.97 -4.54 4.43
C ALA A 25 -6.89 -5.99 4.94
N LYS A 26 -6.13 -6.25 6.02
CA LYS A 26 -6.06 -7.59 6.65
C LYS A 26 -7.42 -8.05 7.14
N GLU A 27 -8.18 -7.20 7.83
CA GLU A 27 -9.50 -7.59 8.35
C GLU A 27 -10.50 -7.82 7.22
N TRP A 28 -10.50 -7.00 6.16
CA TRP A 28 -11.36 -7.23 5.00
C TRP A 28 -10.96 -8.49 4.20
N GLN A 29 -9.67 -8.80 4.10
CA GLN A 29 -9.21 -10.06 3.52
C GLN A 29 -9.76 -11.28 4.28
N LYS A 30 -9.81 -11.24 5.62
CA LYS A 30 -10.42 -12.32 6.43
C LYS A 30 -11.91 -12.50 6.14
N LEU A 31 -12.60 -11.45 5.70
CA LEU A 31 -13.99 -11.50 5.26
C LEU A 31 -14.14 -11.92 3.78
N GLY A 32 -13.06 -12.38 3.12
CA GLY A 32 -13.08 -12.82 1.73
C GLY A 32 -13.05 -11.67 0.70
N CYS A 33 -12.69 -10.45 1.11
CA CYS A 33 -12.55 -9.33 0.18
C CYS A 33 -11.18 -9.34 -0.50
N ALA A 34 -11.14 -9.04 -1.79
CA ALA A 34 -9.91 -8.72 -2.49
C ALA A 34 -9.60 -7.23 -2.27
N VAL A 35 -8.48 -6.93 -1.60
CA VAL A 35 -8.12 -5.56 -1.22
C VAL A 35 -6.80 -5.17 -1.87
N LYS A 36 -6.78 -4.00 -2.54
CA LYS A 36 -5.56 -3.34 -3.01
C LYS A 36 -5.41 -1.97 -2.35
N ILE A 37 -4.18 -1.57 -2.02
CA ILE A 37 -3.84 -0.26 -1.47
C ILE A 37 -3.05 0.54 -2.50
N LEU A 38 -3.63 1.62 -3.02
CA LEU A 38 -2.98 2.56 -3.92
C LEU A 38 -2.30 3.68 -3.11
N THR A 39 -0.99 3.87 -3.29
CA THR A 39 -0.18 4.82 -2.52
C THR A 39 0.95 5.42 -3.36
N ALA A 40 1.51 6.56 -2.95
CA ALA A 40 2.59 7.22 -3.68
C ALA A 40 3.90 6.41 -3.59
N SER A 41 4.81 6.56 -4.54
CA SER A 41 6.13 5.91 -4.53
C SER A 41 7.01 6.35 -3.37
N TYR A 42 6.82 7.60 -2.92
CA TYR A 42 7.58 8.23 -1.86
C TYR A 42 6.68 8.83 -0.76
N THR A 43 7.10 8.68 0.50
CA THR A 43 6.68 9.53 1.63
C THR A 43 7.77 9.58 2.68
N HIS A 44 7.88 10.72 3.37
CA HIS A 44 8.78 10.93 4.50
C HIS A 44 8.41 10.07 5.73
N LEU A 45 7.19 9.50 5.77
CA LEU A 45 6.72 8.66 6.87
C LEU A 45 7.16 7.19 6.77
N ARG A 46 7.58 6.73 5.58
CA ARG A 46 8.07 5.36 5.39
C ARG A 46 9.55 5.26 5.71
N LYS A 47 9.92 4.16 6.37
CA LYS A 47 11.33 3.77 6.60
C LYS A 47 11.98 3.30 5.31
N LYS A 48 11.21 2.64 4.45
CA LYS A 48 11.65 2.15 3.14
C LYS A 48 10.67 2.62 2.06
N ASN A 49 11.14 3.51 1.20
CA ASN A 49 10.42 3.92 0.00
C ASN A 49 10.75 2.98 -1.17
N PHE A 50 9.87 2.97 -2.18
CA PHE A 50 9.99 2.06 -3.31
C PHE A 50 10.42 2.84 -4.55
N ASN A 51 11.42 2.30 -5.25
CA ASN A 51 11.79 2.81 -6.56
C ASN A 51 10.89 2.15 -7.59
N VAL A 52 9.92 2.91 -8.13
CA VAL A 52 8.98 2.43 -9.15
C VAL A 52 9.38 2.94 -10.52
N ASN A 53 9.39 2.03 -11.48
CA ASN A 53 9.80 2.30 -12.86
C ASN A 53 8.59 2.54 -13.78
N LYS A 54 7.39 2.12 -13.36
CA LYS A 54 6.12 2.27 -14.07
C LYS A 54 5.20 3.23 -13.32
N ASP A 55 4.25 3.85 -14.03
CA ASP A 55 3.27 4.76 -13.43
C ASP A 55 2.46 4.10 -12.33
N PHE A 56 2.18 2.80 -12.48
CA PHE A 56 1.58 1.94 -11.48
C PHE A 56 2.40 0.66 -11.38
N GLN A 57 2.84 0.30 -10.17
CA GLN A 57 3.62 -0.91 -9.94
C GLN A 57 3.12 -1.65 -8.71
N GLU A 58 2.77 -2.93 -8.90
CA GLU A 58 2.17 -3.76 -7.86
C GLU A 58 3.24 -4.47 -7.03
N TYR A 59 2.98 -4.59 -5.73
CA TYR A 59 3.81 -5.31 -4.77
C TYR A 59 2.93 -5.93 -3.68
N THR A 60 3.20 -7.18 -3.34
CA THR A 60 2.63 -7.80 -2.15
C THR A 60 3.53 -7.51 -0.94
N ILE A 61 3.01 -6.83 0.07
CA ILE A 61 3.72 -6.47 1.30
C ILE A 61 2.95 -7.06 2.49
N ASP A 62 3.60 -7.94 3.26
CA ASP A 62 2.99 -8.61 4.42
C ASP A 62 1.63 -9.29 4.10
N GLY A 63 1.50 -9.79 2.87
CA GLY A 63 0.29 -10.44 2.35
C GLY A 63 -0.84 -9.47 1.95
N VAL A 64 -0.58 -8.17 1.85
CA VAL A 64 -1.51 -7.16 1.32
C VAL A 64 -0.98 -6.65 -0.01
N GLU A 65 -1.88 -6.51 -1.00
CA GLU A 65 -1.54 -5.98 -2.31
C GLU A 65 -1.45 -4.45 -2.27
N TYR A 66 -0.31 -3.91 -2.68
CA TYR A 66 -0.08 -2.48 -2.86
C TYR A 66 0.13 -2.16 -4.34
N VAL A 67 -0.38 -1.01 -4.77
CA VAL A 67 -0.07 -0.39 -6.05
C VAL A 67 0.64 0.92 -5.74
N PHE A 68 1.91 1.01 -6.07
CA PHE A 68 2.68 2.24 -5.95
C PHE A 68 2.53 3.07 -7.22
N ILE A 69 2.09 4.31 -7.07
CA ILE A 69 2.05 5.30 -8.13
C ILE A 69 3.41 5.98 -8.21
N LYS A 70 3.99 6.08 -9.40
CA LYS A 70 5.19 6.89 -9.63
C LYS A 70 4.84 8.38 -9.45
N THR A 71 5.25 8.95 -8.32
CA THR A 71 5.14 10.38 -8.05
C THR A 71 6.51 11.06 -8.11
N PRO A 72 6.56 12.38 -8.34
CA PRO A 72 7.75 13.18 -8.05
C PRO A 72 8.24 12.97 -6.61
N ARG A 73 9.52 13.25 -6.37
CA ARG A 73 10.12 13.24 -5.02
C ARG A 73 10.08 14.63 -4.41
#